data_AF-A0A2E2TDQ0-F1
#
_entry.id   AF-A0A2E2TDQ0-F1
#
_cell.length_a   1.000
_cell.length_b   1.000
_cell.length_c   1.000
_cell.angle_alpha   90.00
_cell.angle_beta   90.00
_cell.angle_gamma   90.00
#
_symmetry.space_group_name_H-M   'P 1'
#
loop_
_entity.id
_entity.type
_entity.pdbx_description
1 polymer ?
#
loop_
_entity_poly.entity_id
_entity_poly.type
_entity_poly.pdbx_seq_one_letter_code
_entity_poly.pdbx_strand_id
1 'polypeptide(L)' 'MYNTAGHLVEQFSLQAKDEIHRVSLTDLPAGMYVVLLKNGQTLTRKKLMLVDD' A
#
# COMPACT_ATOMS: atom_id res chain seq x y z
N MET A 1 1.73 3.36 -1.81
CA MET A 1 0.42 3.55 -1.16
C MET A 1 0.17 5.03 -1.00
N TYR A 2 -1.06 5.48 -1.22
CA TYR A 2 -1.43 6.89 -1.20
C TYR A 2 -2.54 7.14 -0.18
N ASN A 3 -2.49 8.27 0.51
CA ASN A 3 -3.60 8.73 1.36
C ASN A 3 -4.69 9.42 0.51
N THR A 4 -5.77 9.90 1.14
CA THR A 4 -6.88 10.58 0.45
C THR A 4 -6.51 11.92 -0.19
N ALA A 5 -5.45 12.57 0.31
CA ALA A 5 -4.89 13.78 -0.30
C ALA A 5 -4.07 13.47 -1.57
N GLY A 6 -3.85 12.20 -1.90
CA GLY A 6 -3.04 11.79 -3.04
C GLY A 6 -1.54 11.81 -2.77
N HIS A 7 -1.10 11.97 -1.52
CA HIS A 7 0.31 11.89 -1.14
C HIS A 7 0.74 10.44 -1.03
N LEU A 8 1.91 10.12 -1.59
CA LEU A 8 2.56 8.83 -1.41
C LEU A 8 3.05 8.73 0.05
N VAL A 9 2.62 7.69 0.75
CA VAL A 9 2.99 7.46 2.17
C VAL A 9 3.87 6.23 2.39
N GLU A 10 3.88 5.29 1.43
CA GLU A 10 4.70 4.07 1.53
C GLU A 10 5.03 3.52 0.13
N GLN A 11 6.26 3.08 -0.11
CA GLN A 11 6.68 2.49 -1.38
C GLN A 11 7.80 1.46 -1.17
N PHE A 12 7.62 0.29 -1.80
CA PHE A 12 8.63 -0.76 -1.86
C PHE A 12 8.62 -1.40 -3.25
N SER A 13 9.64 -2.19 -3.55
CA SER A 13 9.72 -3.00 -4.78
C SER A 13 9.98 -4.45 -4.39
N LEU A 14 9.22 -5.35 -4.99
CA LEU A 14 9.32 -6.79 -4.76
C LEU A 14 10.07 -7.45 -5.91
N GLN A 15 10.86 -8.46 -5.58
CA GLN A 15 11.48 -9.37 -6.53
C GLN A 15 10.59 -10.61 -6.68
N ALA A 16 10.59 -11.24 -7.85
CA ALA A 16 9.72 -12.40 -8.13
C ALA A 16 9.98 -13.63 -7.24
N LYS A 17 11.08 -13.63 -6.47
CA LYS A 17 11.44 -14.69 -5.52
C LYS A 17 10.89 -14.46 -4.10
N ASP A 18 10.26 -13.31 -3.85
CA ASP A 18 9.72 -13.00 -2.54
C ASP A 18 8.40 -13.75 -2.36
N GLU A 19 8.31 -14.64 -1.36
CA GLU A 19 7.09 -15.42 -1.10
C GLU A 19 5.95 -14.54 -0.58
N ILE A 20 6.20 -13.83 0.53
CA ILE A 20 5.24 -12.92 1.17
C ILE A 20 6.01 -11.72 1.72
N HIS A 21 5.74 -10.53 1.20
CA HIS A 21 6.22 -9.28 1.79
C HIS A 21 5.15 -8.67 2.70
N ARG A 22 5.52 -8.41 3.95
CA ARG A 22 4.65 -7.77 4.94
C ARG A 22 5.06 -6.31 5.10
N VAL A 23 4.08 -5.42 5.09
CA VAL A 23 4.27 -3.99 5.28
C VAL A 23 3.61 -3.61 6.60
N SER A 24 4.37 -3.01 7.52
CA SER A 24 3.81 -2.48 8.76
C SER A 24 3.09 -1.17 8.46
N LEU A 25 1.89 -0.99 9.01
CA LEU A 25 1.08 0.21 8.85
C LEU A 25 0.86 0.95 10.19
N THR A 26 1.54 0.53 11.25
CA THR A 26 1.31 1.00 12.63
C THR A 26 1.51 2.50 12.81
N ASP A 27 2.45 3.10 12.07
CA ASP A 27 2.76 4.53 12.20
C ASP A 27 1.85 5.42 11.32
N LEU A 28 0.91 4.82 10.60
CA LEU A 28 -0.01 5.54 9.74
C LEU A 28 -1.31 5.83 10.49
N PRO A 29 -1.82 7.07 10.44
CA PRO A 29 -3.07 7.40 11.11
C PRO A 29 -4.23 6.62 10.48
N ALA A 30 -5.23 6.30 11.30
CA ALA A 30 -6.49 5.75 10.83
C ALA A 30 -7.09 6.61 9.70
N GLY A 31 -7.70 5.94 8.74
CA GLY A 31 -8.25 6.59 7.55
C GLY A 31 -8.19 5.74 6.30
N MET A 32 -8.57 6.36 5.18
CA MET A 32 -8.66 5.71 3.89
C MET A 32 -7.35 5.82 3.10
N TYR A 33 -6.91 4.69 2.56
CA TYR A 33 -5.73 4.59 1.72
C TYR A 33 -6.00 3.85 0.42
N VAL A 34 -5.17 4.13 -0.57
CA VAL A 34 -5.15 3.44 -1.86
C VAL A 34 -3.81 2.77 -2.06
N VAL A 35 -3.83 1.44 -2.17
CA VAL A 35 -2.67 0.63 -2.54
C VAL A 35 -2.66 0.44 -4.05
N LEU A 36 -1.52 0.73 -4.66
CA LEU A 36 -1.25 0.47 -6.08
C LEU A 36 -0.16 -0.59 -6.17
N LEU A 37 -0.46 -1.69 -6.85
CA LEU A 37 0.47 -2.79 -7.12
C LEU A 37 0.75 -2.80 -8.62
N LYS A 38 2.00 -2.58 -9.00
CA LYS A 38 2.43 -2.57 -10.40
C LYS A 38 3.31 -3.78 -10.69
N ASN A 39 2.94 -4.57 -11.69
CA ASN A 39 3.75 -5.68 -12.20
C ASN A 39 3.81 -5.59 -13.73
N GLY A 40 4.93 -5.10 -14.26
CA GLY A 40 5.07 -4.81 -15.70
C GLY A 40 4.05 -3.77 -16.18
N GLN A 41 3.19 -4.18 -17.11
CA GLN A 41 2.08 -3.36 -17.63
C GLN A 41 0.80 -3.47 -16.80
N THR A 42 0.73 -4.43 -15.87
CA THR A 42 -0.44 -4.64 -15.01
C THR A 42 -0.40 -3.69 -13.82
N LEU A 43 -1.50 -2.98 -13.60
CA LEU A 43 -1.71 -2.13 -12.42
C LEU A 43 -2.98 -2.57 -11.69
N THR A 44 -2.81 -3.00 -10.43
CA THR A 44 -3.93 -3.34 -9.55
C THR A 44 -4.09 -2.24 -8.50
N ARG A 45 -5.33 -1.81 -8.29
CA ARG A 45 -5.71 -0.83 -7.28
C ARG A 45 -6.58 -1.47 -6.21
N LYS A 46 -6.25 -1.24 -4.94
CA LYS A 46 -7.07 -1.63 -3.78
C LYS A 46 -7.28 -0.45 -2.85
N LYS A 47 -8.49 -0.32 -2.30
CA LYS A 47 -8.79 0.64 -1.22
C LYS A 47 -8.72 -0.10 0.10
N LEU A 48 -8.17 0.55 1.12
CA LEU A 48 -8.06 0.03 2.47
C LEU A 48 -8.53 1.11 3.46
N MET A 49 -9.20 0.70 4.52
CA MET A 49 -9.51 1.55 5.67
C MET A 49 -8.65 1.06 6.83
N LEU A 50 -7.75 1.92 7.32
CA LEU A 50 -7.10 1.73 8.60
C LEU A 50 -8.05 2.24 9.69
N VAL A 51 -8.24 1.42 10.71
CA VAL A 51 -9.01 1.74 11.90
C VAL A 51 -8.05 1.72 13.08
N ASP A 52 -8.25 2.62 14.04
CA ASP A 52 -7.59 2.51 15.33
C ASP A 52 -8.23 1.35 16.11
N ASP A 53 -7.41 0.55 16.80
CA ASP A 53 -7.87 -0.50 17.71
C ASP A 53 -8.42 0.08 19.03
#